data_AF-A0A3D4Z3D3-F1
#
_entry.id   AF-A0A3D4Z3D3-F1
#
_cell.length_a   1.000
_cell.length_b   1.000
_cell.length_c   1.000
_cell.angle_alpha   90.00
_cell.angle_beta   90.00
_cell.angle_gamma   90.00
#
_symmetry.space_group_name_H-M   'P 1'
#
loop_
_entity.id
_entity.type
_entity.pdbx_description
1 polymer ?
#
loop_
_entity_poly.entity_id
_entity_poly.type
_entity_poly.pdbx_seq_one_letter_code
_entity_poly.pdbx_strand_id
1 'polypeptide(L)'
;MNVENQSTGGKTMSLFKKVGLLLCGVLSLAAGRYALGGEYYHHVSTRPTADLKKYMANFGTMLSSLEIIRLKEKKPDWEAIDIAVQDMNKNLAAMQKADQKNAYKEFTDVLAAGLVELSEKSKKRDPAFFSSLDKLSETCFKCHAAHRPGDYFVPKGDPKLSTEN
;
A
#
# COMPACT_ATOMS: atom_id res chain seq x y z
N MET A 1 56.50 -35.35 12.18
CA MET A 1 55.79 -36.31 11.31
C MET A 1 54.56 -35.62 10.74
N ASN A 2 54.61 -35.15 9.50
CA ASN A 2 53.63 -35.51 8.47
C ASN A 2 53.97 -34.84 7.12
N VAL A 3 53.98 -35.71 6.10
CA VAL A 3 53.70 -35.49 4.67
C VAL A 3 54.73 -34.71 3.84
N GLU A 4 55.51 -35.48 3.07
CA GLU A 4 56.05 -35.09 1.77
C GLU A 4 55.34 -35.85 0.64
N ASN A 5 55.57 -35.32 -0.57
CA ASN A 5 55.27 -35.78 -1.92
C ASN A 5 53.91 -35.39 -2.52
N GLN A 6 53.84 -34.34 -3.36
CA GLN A 6 54.33 -34.23 -4.75
C GLN A 6 53.65 -35.24 -5.68
N SER A 7 53.36 -34.99 -6.96
CA SER A 7 53.33 -33.89 -7.92
C SER A 7 53.09 -34.59 -9.28
N THR A 8 52.96 -33.83 -10.37
CA THR A 8 52.83 -34.23 -11.79
C THR A 8 51.39 -34.59 -12.21
N GLY A 9 50.80 -34.05 -13.28
CA GLY A 9 51.30 -33.22 -14.37
C GLY A 9 50.94 -33.85 -15.73
N GLY A 10 49.98 -33.24 -16.45
CA GLY A 10 50.06 -33.17 -17.92
C GLY A 10 49.07 -33.97 -18.79
N LYS A 11 48.41 -33.19 -19.67
CA LYS A 11 48.09 -33.43 -21.11
C LYS A 11 46.79 -34.17 -21.52
N THR A 12 45.81 -33.34 -21.91
CA THR A 12 45.11 -33.25 -23.22
C THR A 12 44.76 -34.53 -23.99
N MET A 13 43.47 -34.73 -24.29
CA MET A 13 43.00 -35.01 -25.66
C MET A 13 41.52 -34.66 -25.84
N SER A 14 41.22 -34.14 -27.03
CA SER A 14 39.95 -33.57 -27.45
C SER A 14 38.87 -34.60 -27.79
N LEU A 15 37.60 -34.23 -27.62
CA LEU A 15 36.56 -34.70 -28.52
C LEU A 15 35.51 -33.60 -28.76
N PHE A 16 35.52 -33.12 -29.99
CA PHE A 16 34.55 -32.24 -30.62
C PHE A 16 33.15 -32.88 -30.65
N LYS A 17 32.13 -32.10 -30.25
CA LYS A 17 30.80 -32.06 -30.89
C LYS A 17 30.10 -30.79 -30.42
N LYS A 18 30.14 -29.71 -31.20
CA LYS A 18 29.08 -29.33 -32.17
C LYS A 18 27.70 -29.32 -31.51
N VAL A 19 27.19 -28.13 -31.17
CA VAL A 19 26.03 -27.42 -31.75
C VAL A 19 26.10 -26.02 -31.11
N GLY A 20 26.22 -24.89 -31.79
CA GLY A 20 25.57 -24.53 -33.04
C GLY A 20 24.53 -23.46 -32.74
N LEU A 21 25.02 -22.22 -32.69
CA LEU A 21 24.36 -20.97 -33.11
C LEU A 21 22.86 -21.06 -33.47
N LEU A 22 22.02 -20.31 -32.74
CA LEU A 22 20.82 -19.69 -33.32
C LEU A 22 20.41 -18.46 -32.49
N LEU A 23 21.14 -17.37 -32.73
CA LEU A 23 20.63 -16.02 -32.63
C LEU A 23 19.68 -15.79 -33.81
N CYS A 24 18.38 -15.91 -33.59
CA CYS A 24 17.36 -15.35 -34.49
C CYS A 24 16.09 -15.04 -33.68
N GLY A 25 15.88 -13.74 -33.46
CA GLY A 25 14.58 -13.08 -33.56
C GLY A 25 13.41 -13.62 -32.74
N VAL A 26 13.12 -12.95 -31.62
CA VAL A 26 11.75 -12.48 -31.36
C VAL A 26 11.84 -11.08 -30.75
N LEU A 27 12.12 -10.10 -31.61
CA LEU A 27 11.66 -8.73 -31.39
C LEU A 27 10.20 -8.72 -31.84
N SER A 28 9.25 -8.92 -30.92
CA SER A 28 7.82 -8.69 -31.19
C SER A 28 7.03 -8.50 -29.90
N LEU A 29 6.45 -7.30 -29.80
CA LEU A 29 5.25 -6.94 -29.05
C LEU A 29 5.35 -6.94 -27.52
N ALA A 30 6.10 -5.96 -27.01
CA ALA A 30 5.59 -5.14 -25.92
C ALA A 30 4.46 -4.24 -26.48
N ALA A 31 3.24 -4.78 -26.60
CA ALA A 31 2.02 -4.01 -26.83
C ALA A 31 0.80 -4.86 -26.42
N GLY A 32 0.01 -4.34 -25.48
CA GLY A 32 -1.38 -4.74 -25.35
C GLY A 32 -1.71 -5.86 -24.35
N ARG A 33 -1.48 -5.62 -23.05
CA ARG A 33 -2.39 -6.13 -21.99
C ARG A 33 -2.73 -5.02 -20.99
N TYR A 34 -3.16 -3.88 -21.52
CA TYR A 34 -4.00 -2.92 -20.82
C TYR A 34 -5.33 -2.83 -21.59
N ALA A 35 -6.15 -3.86 -21.41
CA ALA A 35 -7.57 -3.95 -21.79
C ALA A 35 -8.05 -5.18 -20.99
N LEU A 36 -8.91 -5.10 -19.99
CA LEU A 36 -10.15 -4.32 -19.82
C LEU A 36 -10.21 -3.92 -18.33
N GLY A 37 -10.50 -2.68 -17.90
CA GLY A 37 -11.15 -1.60 -18.63
C GLY A 37 -12.64 -1.85 -18.77
N GLY A 38 -13.36 -1.93 -17.65
CA GLY A 38 -14.83 -1.99 -17.60
C GLY A 38 -15.32 -3.22 -16.84
N GLU A 39 -16.39 -3.04 -16.05
CA GLU A 39 -17.02 -4.02 -15.14
C GLU A 39 -16.31 -4.14 -13.76
N TYR A 40 -16.82 -3.67 -12.63
CA TYR A 40 -18.13 -3.15 -12.23
C TYR A 40 -17.86 -2.06 -11.18
N TYR A 41 -18.15 -0.78 -11.48
CA TYR A 41 -18.58 0.11 -10.40
C TYR A 41 -19.99 -0.35 -10.04
N HIS A 42 -20.08 -1.44 -9.26
CA HIS A 42 -21.29 -1.70 -8.53
C HIS A 42 -21.56 -0.43 -7.74
N HIS A 43 -22.64 0.25 -8.11
CA HIS A 43 -23.17 1.40 -7.42
C HIS A 43 -23.69 0.89 -6.07
N VAL A 44 -22.78 0.48 -5.19
CA VAL A 44 -23.13 0.12 -3.83
C VAL A 44 -23.41 1.46 -3.18
N SER A 45 -24.69 1.82 -3.12
CA SER A 45 -25.17 2.91 -2.27
C SER A 45 -24.94 2.46 -0.82
N THR A 46 -23.71 2.64 -0.33
CA THR A 46 -23.22 2.18 0.97
C THR A 46 -23.29 3.29 1.97
N ARG A 47 -24.46 3.91 2.14
CA ARG A 47 -24.65 4.87 3.23
C ARG A 47 -24.17 4.19 4.53
N PRO A 48 -23.07 4.67 5.14
CA PRO A 48 -22.51 3.98 6.29
C PRO A 48 -23.49 4.09 7.45
N THR A 49 -23.56 3.03 8.26
CA THR A 49 -24.35 3.04 9.50
C THR A 49 -23.87 4.17 10.42
N ALA A 50 -24.70 4.57 11.39
CA ALA A 50 -24.31 5.61 12.34
C ALA A 50 -23.02 5.26 13.09
N ASP A 51 -22.88 4.00 13.50
CA ASP A 51 -21.67 3.50 14.17
C ASP A 51 -20.45 3.52 13.24
N LEU A 52 -20.60 3.05 12.00
CA LEU A 52 -19.51 3.07 11.03
C LEU A 52 -19.03 4.51 10.75
N LYS A 53 -19.96 5.45 10.59
CA LYS A 53 -19.65 6.88 10.47
C LYS A 53 -18.88 7.41 11.68
N LYS A 54 -19.30 7.04 12.89
CA LYS A 54 -18.64 7.45 14.13
C LYS A 54 -17.20 6.94 14.19
N TYR A 55 -16.96 5.67 13.87
CA TYR A 55 -15.59 5.13 13.84
C TYR A 55 -14.74 5.79 12.76
N MET A 56 -15.27 5.98 11.54
CA MET A 56 -14.56 6.69 10.47
C MET A 56 -14.17 8.12 10.86
N ALA A 57 -15.09 8.87 11.49
CA ALA A 57 -14.81 10.22 11.98
C ALA A 57 -13.73 10.22 13.07
N ASN A 58 -13.84 9.33 14.05
CA ASN A 58 -12.84 9.18 15.11
C ASN A 58 -11.46 8.83 14.54
N PHE A 59 -11.40 7.93 13.55
CA PHE A 59 -10.17 7.57 12.86
C PHE A 59 -9.52 8.78 12.18
N GLY A 60 -10.32 9.57 11.45
CA GLY A 60 -9.85 10.81 10.81
C GLY A 60 -9.30 11.83 11.81
N THR A 61 -9.94 11.98 12.97
CA THR A 61 -9.44 12.85 14.05
C THR A 61 -8.07 12.40 14.55
N MET A 62 -7.89 11.10 14.82
CA MET A 62 -6.61 10.57 15.31
C MET A 62 -5.49 10.71 14.27
N LEU A 63 -5.79 10.47 12.99
CA LEU A 63 -4.85 10.70 11.89
C LEU A 63 -4.41 12.17 11.85
N SER A 64 -5.37 13.10 11.94
CA SER A 64 -5.11 14.54 11.95
C SER A 64 -4.23 14.95 13.14
N SER A 65 -4.43 14.33 14.31
CA SER A 65 -3.57 14.59 15.48
C SER A 65 -2.11 14.21 15.22
N LEU A 66 -1.85 13.07 14.57
CA LEU A 66 -0.49 12.66 14.19
C LEU A 66 0.12 13.61 13.15
N GLU A 67 -0.67 14.10 12.20
CA GLU A 67 -0.23 15.11 11.22
C GLU A 67 0.10 16.46 11.89
N ILE A 68 -0.67 16.87 12.90
CA ILE A 68 -0.38 18.09 13.68
C ILE A 68 0.94 17.98 14.44
N ILE A 69 1.22 16.82 15.06
CA ILE A 69 2.50 16.57 15.75
C ILE A 69 3.67 16.82 14.80
N ARG A 70 3.61 16.26 13.58
CA ARG A 70 4.63 16.48 12.53
C ARG A 70 4.87 17.96 12.23
N LEU A 71 3.80 18.76 12.18
CA LEU A 71 3.86 20.17 11.77
C LEU A 71 4.26 21.12 12.90
N LYS A 72 3.92 20.80 14.15
CA LYS A 72 4.02 21.72 15.29
C LYS A 72 5.15 21.38 16.25
N GLU A 73 5.56 20.12 16.32
CA GLU A 73 6.52 19.67 17.32
C GLU A 73 7.93 19.52 16.72
N LYS A 74 8.90 20.26 17.27
CA LYS A 74 10.31 20.12 16.89
C LYS A 74 10.93 18.80 17.35
N LYS A 75 10.38 18.23 18.43
CA LYS A 75 10.80 16.96 19.02
C LYS A 75 9.53 16.18 19.37
N PRO A 76 9.10 15.25 18.49
CA PRO A 76 7.88 14.50 18.72
C PRO A 76 7.96 13.66 19.98
N ASP A 77 6.87 13.63 20.76
CA ASP A 77 6.70 12.65 21.83
C ASP A 77 6.37 11.27 21.24
N TRP A 78 7.41 10.44 21.13
CA TRP A 78 7.29 9.10 20.55
C TRP A 78 6.43 8.13 21.36
N GLU A 79 6.31 8.33 22.68
CA GLU A 79 5.44 7.50 23.51
C GLU A 79 3.97 7.86 23.24
N ALA A 80 3.66 9.15 23.18
CA ALA A 80 2.33 9.63 22.80
C ALA A 80 1.95 9.18 21.37
N ILE A 81 2.91 9.21 20.42
CA ILE A 81 2.70 8.69 19.07
C ILE A 81 2.38 7.19 19.09
N ASP A 82 3.13 6.37 19.84
CA ASP A 82 2.87 4.94 19.90
C ASP A 82 1.48 4.63 20.49
N ILE A 83 1.10 5.33 21.57
CA ILE A 83 -0.24 5.22 22.18
C ILE A 83 -1.32 5.60 21.16
N ALA A 84 -1.14 6.70 20.42
CA ALA A 84 -2.09 7.12 19.40
C ALA A 84 -2.26 6.06 18.30
N VAL A 85 -1.17 5.43 17.84
CA VAL A 85 -1.22 4.34 16.85
C VAL A 85 -1.93 3.10 17.40
N GLN A 86 -1.74 2.77 18.67
CA GLN A 86 -2.47 1.67 19.32
C GLN A 86 -3.98 1.96 19.38
N ASP A 87 -4.37 3.19 19.68
CA ASP A 87 -5.79 3.58 19.72
C ASP A 87 -6.42 3.64 18.33
N MET A 88 -5.65 4.05 17.31
CA MET A 88 -6.06 3.93 15.91
C MET A 88 -6.32 2.47 15.51
N ASN A 89 -5.46 1.52 15.94
CA ASN A 89 -5.68 0.08 15.70
C ASN A 89 -6.98 -0.42 16.35
N LYS A 90 -7.25 -0.05 17.61
CA LYS A 90 -8.49 -0.43 18.30
C LYS A 90 -9.72 0.13 17.58
N ASN A 91 -9.66 1.37 17.13
CA ASN A 91 -10.73 2.02 16.40
C ASN A 91 -10.96 1.37 15.03
N LEU A 92 -9.89 1.05 14.29
CA LEU A 92 -10.00 0.36 13.00
C LEU A 92 -10.64 -1.02 13.15
N ALA A 93 -10.28 -1.79 14.18
CA ALA A 93 -10.91 -3.07 14.46
C ALA A 93 -12.43 -2.91 14.72
N ALA A 94 -12.82 -1.86 15.45
CA ALA A 94 -14.23 -1.55 15.67
C ALA A 94 -14.94 -1.10 14.38
N MET A 95 -14.25 -0.34 13.52
CA MET A 95 -14.72 0.07 12.20
C MET A 95 -14.99 -1.13 11.30
N GLN A 96 -14.03 -2.06 11.20
CA GLN A 96 -14.17 -3.30 10.43
C GLN A 96 -15.33 -4.17 10.94
N LYS A 97 -15.49 -4.27 12.27
CA LYS A 97 -16.63 -4.98 12.87
C LYS A 97 -17.98 -4.32 12.57
N ALA A 98 -18.01 -3.00 12.47
CA ALA A 98 -19.22 -2.24 12.14
C ALA A 98 -19.57 -2.31 10.64
N ASP A 99 -18.61 -2.62 9.77
CA ASP A 99 -18.79 -2.80 8.33
C ASP A 99 -19.32 -4.21 8.00
N GLN A 100 -20.54 -4.51 8.42
CA GLN A 100 -21.17 -5.83 8.27
C GLN A 100 -21.27 -6.32 6.81
N LYS A 101 -21.26 -5.39 5.85
CA LYS A 101 -21.35 -5.69 4.41
C LYS A 101 -19.99 -5.74 3.72
N ASN A 102 -18.90 -5.53 4.47
CA ASN A 102 -17.53 -5.44 3.95
C ASN A 102 -17.39 -4.41 2.82
N ALA A 103 -18.20 -3.35 2.84
CA ALA A 103 -18.19 -2.31 1.81
C ALA A 103 -16.85 -1.55 1.74
N TYR A 104 -16.14 -1.48 2.86
CA TYR A 104 -14.90 -0.75 3.04
C TYR A 104 -13.73 -1.69 3.34
N LYS A 105 -13.93 -3.01 3.22
CA LYS A 105 -12.97 -4.02 3.65
C LYS A 105 -11.60 -3.88 2.97
N GLU A 106 -11.57 -3.70 1.66
CA GLU A 106 -10.32 -3.54 0.90
C GLU A 106 -9.47 -2.38 1.47
N PHE A 107 -10.10 -1.23 1.72
CA PHE A 107 -9.41 -0.06 2.27
C PHE A 107 -9.00 -0.26 3.74
N THR A 108 -9.89 -0.84 4.56
CA THR A 108 -9.61 -1.06 5.98
C THR A 108 -8.55 -2.14 6.21
N ASP A 109 -8.41 -3.12 5.32
CA ASP A 109 -7.31 -4.09 5.35
C ASP A 109 -5.95 -3.42 5.05
N VAL A 110 -5.91 -2.51 4.07
CA VAL A 110 -4.71 -1.71 3.77
C VAL A 110 -4.35 -0.80 4.95
N LEU A 111 -5.34 -0.16 5.58
CA LEU A 111 -5.13 0.63 6.79
C LEU A 111 -4.57 -0.24 7.93
N ALA A 112 -5.05 -1.48 8.10
CA ALA A 112 -4.58 -2.38 9.14
C ALA A 112 -3.09 -2.73 8.94
N ALA A 113 -2.69 -3.06 7.71
CA ALA A 113 -1.29 -3.31 7.38
C ALA A 113 -0.42 -2.06 7.63
N GLY A 114 -0.89 -0.88 7.23
CA GLY A 114 -0.19 0.39 7.48
C GLY A 114 -0.05 0.71 8.96
N LEU A 115 -1.05 0.42 9.78
CA LEU A 115 -0.97 0.64 11.24
C LEU A 115 -0.01 -0.33 11.94
N VAL A 116 0.17 -1.55 11.44
CA VAL A 116 1.24 -2.46 11.91
C VAL A 116 2.60 -1.82 11.63
N GLU A 117 2.83 -1.34 10.41
CA GLU A 117 4.08 -0.66 10.04
C GLU A 117 4.32 0.58 10.92
N LEU A 118 3.28 1.40 11.15
CA LEU A 118 3.38 2.57 12.01
C LEU A 118 3.71 2.20 13.46
N SER A 119 3.13 1.12 14.00
CA SER A 119 3.42 0.67 15.37
C SER A 119 4.87 0.20 15.53
N GLU A 120 5.42 -0.46 14.51
CA GLU A 120 6.84 -0.83 14.53
C GLU A 120 7.76 0.39 14.50
N LYS A 121 7.40 1.38 13.68
CA LYS A 121 8.18 2.62 13.51
C LYS A 121 8.11 3.54 14.72
N SER A 122 6.94 3.70 15.35
CA SER A 122 6.77 4.48 16.57
C SER A 122 7.65 3.94 17.71
N LYS A 123 7.62 2.62 17.94
CA LYS A 123 8.45 1.96 18.98
C LYS A 123 9.94 2.14 18.75
N LYS A 124 10.37 2.11 17.49
CA LYS A 124 11.78 2.32 17.10
C LYS A 124 12.17 3.79 17.00
N ARG A 125 11.22 4.73 17.15
CA ARG A 125 11.41 6.16 16.93
C ARG A 125 11.97 6.47 15.54
N ASP A 126 11.50 5.71 14.55
CA ASP A 126 12.00 5.76 13.19
C ASP A 126 11.52 7.05 12.48
N PRO A 127 12.43 7.92 12.00
CA PRO A 127 12.06 9.13 11.25
C PRO A 127 11.19 8.85 10.01
N ALA A 128 11.25 7.64 9.44
CA ALA A 128 10.39 7.22 8.33
C ALA A 128 8.92 6.99 8.73
N PHE A 129 8.58 7.12 10.02
CA PHE A 129 7.20 7.07 10.52
C PHE A 129 6.28 8.00 9.73
N PHE A 130 6.67 9.27 9.56
CA PHE A 130 5.80 10.26 8.92
C PHE A 130 5.62 10.03 7.42
N SER A 131 6.62 9.46 6.73
CA SER A 131 6.43 9.03 5.34
C SER A 131 5.47 7.84 5.22
N SER A 132 5.45 6.96 6.23
CA SER A 132 4.51 5.84 6.29
C SER A 132 3.10 6.33 6.65
N LEU A 133 3.00 7.39 7.47
CA LEU A 133 1.75 8.07 7.79
C LEU A 133 1.11 8.69 6.54
N ASP A 134 1.92 9.28 5.65
CA ASP A 134 1.45 9.85 4.37
C ASP A 134 0.78 8.78 3.49
N LYS A 135 1.35 7.57 3.44
CA LYS A 135 0.74 6.42 2.71
C LYS A 135 -0.58 5.97 3.34
N LEU A 136 -0.69 6.03 4.67
CA LEU A 136 -1.94 5.75 5.37
C LEU A 136 -3.02 6.78 4.98
N SER A 137 -2.66 8.06 4.96
CA SER A 137 -3.54 9.16 4.54
C SER A 137 -4.00 9.02 3.08
N GLU A 138 -3.12 8.55 2.19
CA GLU A 138 -3.49 8.22 0.79
C GLU A 138 -4.59 7.15 0.71
N THR A 139 -4.57 6.16 1.61
CA THR A 139 -5.61 5.13 1.68
C THR A 139 -6.96 5.72 2.09
N CYS A 140 -6.97 6.69 3.03
CA CYS A 140 -8.17 7.45 3.39
C CYS A 140 -8.73 8.21 2.18
N PHE A 141 -7.86 8.88 1.40
CA PHE A 141 -8.24 9.56 0.18
C PHE A 141 -8.87 8.61 -0.85
N LYS A 142 -8.24 7.47 -1.14
CA LYS A 142 -8.75 6.49 -2.11
C LYS A 142 -10.12 5.95 -1.72
N CYS A 143 -10.30 5.63 -0.43
CA CYS A 143 -11.59 5.19 0.11
C CYS A 143 -12.67 6.26 -0.07
N HIS A 144 -12.36 7.52 0.27
CA HIS A 144 -13.28 8.64 0.10
C HIS A 144 -13.59 8.91 -1.37
N ALA A 145 -12.61 8.86 -2.28
CA ALA A 145 -12.83 9.04 -3.71
C ALA A 145 -13.78 7.97 -4.28
N ALA A 146 -13.65 6.71 -3.82
CA ALA A 146 -14.50 5.61 -4.26
C ALA A 146 -15.95 5.72 -3.71
N HIS A 147 -16.13 6.19 -2.48
CA HIS A 147 -17.43 6.13 -1.78
C HIS A 147 -18.14 7.48 -1.60
N ARG A 148 -17.42 8.57 -1.81
CA ARG A 148 -17.89 9.95 -1.66
C ARG A 148 -17.42 10.81 -2.85
N PRO A 149 -17.67 10.39 -4.11
CA PRO A 149 -17.16 11.11 -5.29
C PRO A 149 -17.66 12.57 -5.36
N GLY A 150 -18.85 12.85 -4.82
CA GLY A 150 -19.42 14.21 -4.77
C GLY A 150 -18.67 15.21 -3.87
N ASP A 151 -17.75 14.76 -3.02
CA ASP A 151 -16.89 15.64 -2.23
C ASP A 151 -15.71 16.19 -3.03
N TYR A 152 -15.44 15.62 -4.20
CA TYR A 152 -14.37 16.03 -5.09
C TYR A 152 -14.97 16.84 -6.23
N PHE A 153 -14.55 18.09 -6.35
CA PHE A 153 -15.02 18.98 -7.41
C PHE A 153 -14.58 18.42 -8.76
N VAL A 154 -15.51 17.87 -9.55
CA VAL A 154 -15.31 17.66 -10.98
C VAL A 154 -15.68 18.99 -11.66
N PRO A 155 -14.74 19.72 -12.26
CA PRO A 155 -15.06 20.94 -12.98
C PRO A 155 -16.11 20.66 -14.05
N LYS A 156 -17.26 21.34 -13.98
CA LYS A 156 -18.28 21.26 -15.02
C LYS A 156 -17.67 21.79 -16.32
N GLY A 157 -17.50 20.91 -17.31
CA GLY A 157 -17.03 21.28 -18.65
C GLY A 157 -15.75 20.60 -19.13
N ASP A 158 -15.20 19.62 -18.41
CA ASP A 158 -14.10 18.79 -18.94
C ASP A 158 -14.66 17.53 -19.63
N PRO A 159 -14.71 17.48 -20.98
CA PRO A 159 -15.32 16.39 -21.74
C PRO A 159 -14.57 15.05 -21.58
N LYS A 160 -13.41 15.03 -20.92
CA LYS A 160 -12.67 13.79 -20.60
C LYS A 160 -13.07 13.16 -19.27
N LEU A 161 -13.85 13.86 -18.43
CA LEU A 161 -14.26 13.38 -17.10
C LEU A 161 -15.79 13.38 -16.91
N SER A 162 -16.55 13.90 -17.88
CA SER A 162 -18.00 13.71 -17.97
C SER A 162 -18.31 12.34 -18.58
N THR A 163 -18.10 11.26 -17.83
CA THR A 163 -18.85 10.03 -18.12
C THR A 163 -20.24 10.21 -17.52
N GLU A 164 -21.19 10.47 -18.42
CA GLU A 164 -22.63 10.45 -18.17
C GLU A 164 -23.01 9.21 -17.34
N ASN A 165 -23.85 9.43 -16.33
CA ASN A 165 -24.96 8.58 -15.92
C ASN A 165 -25.97 9.42 -15.13
#